data_AF-A0A099XZ47-F1
#
_entry.id   AF-A0A099XZ47-F1
#
_cell.length_a   1.000
_cell.length_b   1.000
_cell.length_c   1.000
_cell.angle_alpha   90.00
_cell.angle_beta   90.00
_cell.angle_gamma   90.00
#
_symmetry.space_group_name_H-M   'P 1'
#
loop_
_entity.id
_entity.type
_entity.pdbx_description
1 polymer ?
#
loop_
_entity_poly.entity_id
_entity_poly.type
_entity_poly.pdbx_seq_one_letter_code
_entity_poly.pdbx_strand_id
1 'polypeptide(L)'
;MKKIKLLLLGFFALISVSLSSCEELFGIEEEEAVVETEACGEYNRPANIDNQYNYQCQAAYAYKCNGQTEALAQQCAYYKQLQQQLNLPDCEYCD
;
A
#
# COMPACT_ATOMS: atom_id res chain seq x y z
N MET A 1 15.91 17.92 42.03
CA MET A 1 15.01 17.46 40.93
C MET A 1 15.45 17.99 39.55
N LYS A 2 16.73 17.83 39.17
CA LYS A 2 17.27 18.36 37.88
C LYS A 2 17.66 17.26 36.88
N LYS A 3 17.95 16.05 37.37
CA LYS A 3 18.41 14.90 36.56
C LYS A 3 17.28 14.17 35.81
N ILE A 4 16.05 14.21 36.35
CA ILE A 4 14.87 13.55 35.75
C ILE A 4 14.41 14.27 34.47
N LYS A 5 14.54 15.61 34.42
CA LYS A 5 14.16 16.42 33.25
C LYS A 5 15.05 16.15 32.02
N LEU A 6 16.32 15.80 32.22
CA LEU A 6 17.26 15.51 31.13
C LEU A 6 17.02 14.13 30.50
N LEU A 7 16.64 13.14 31.32
CA LEU A 7 16.30 11.79 30.84
C LEU A 7 15.01 11.78 30.01
N LEU A 8 14.01 12.58 30.40
CA LEU A 8 12.75 12.70 29.65
C LEU A 8 12.93 13.35 28.26
N LEU A 9 13.82 14.33 28.13
CA LEU A 9 14.11 14.98 26.85
C LEU A 9 14.85 14.05 25.87
N GLY A 10 15.78 13.23 26.38
CA GLY A 10 16.49 12.25 25.55
C GLY A 10 15.57 11.12 25.05
N PHE A 11 14.61 10.69 25.88
CA PHE A 11 13.65 9.65 25.50
C PHE A 11 12.66 10.16 24.44
N PHE A 12 12.23 11.41 24.52
CA PHE A 12 11.34 12.02 23.52
C PHE A 12 12.03 12.20 22.15
N ALA A 13 13.33 12.51 22.15
CA ALA A 13 14.13 12.63 20.93
C ALA A 13 14.40 11.28 20.24
N LEU A 14 14.44 10.18 20.99
CA LEU A 14 14.61 8.83 20.42
C LEU A 14 13.30 8.31 19.79
N ILE A 15 12.14 8.70 20.34
CA ILE A 15 10.82 8.35 19.79
C ILE A 15 10.56 9.12 18.49
N SER A 16 10.96 10.39 18.39
CA SER A 16 10.76 11.17 17.15
C SER A 16 11.60 10.65 15.98
N VAL A 17 12.84 10.21 16.21
CA VAL A 17 13.70 9.64 15.14
C VAL A 17 13.20 8.28 14.63
N SER A 18 12.50 7.51 15.48
CA SER A 18 11.91 6.24 15.06
C SER A 18 10.62 6.39 14.23
N LEU A 19 9.95 7.55 14.28
CA LEU A 19 8.83 7.88 13.39
C LEU A 19 9.33 8.35 12.01
N SER A 20 10.39 9.17 11.97
CA SER A 20 10.94 9.70 10.72
C SER A 20 11.52 8.63 9.79
N SER A 21 12.08 7.54 10.33
CA SER A 21 12.62 6.45 9.53
C SER A 21 11.56 5.47 9.00
N CYS A 22 10.34 5.53 9.52
CA CYS A 22 9.19 4.80 8.97
C CYS A 22 8.40 5.66 7.98
N GLU A 23 8.37 6.99 8.16
CA GLU A 23 7.74 7.92 7.20
C GLU A 23 8.43 7.93 5.82
N GLU A 24 9.73 7.63 5.73
CA GLU A 24 10.40 7.47 4.43
C GLU A 24 10.16 6.08 3.77
N LEU A 25 9.68 5.08 4.53
CA LEU A 25 9.37 3.74 4.01
C LEU A 25 7.86 3.53 3.77
N PHE A 26 7.04 4.20 4.57
CA PHE A 26 5.60 4.37 4.44
C PHE A 26 5.37 5.87 4.30
N GLY A 27 5.70 6.39 3.12
CA GLY A 27 5.41 7.75 2.74
C GLY A 27 3.97 8.07 3.10
N ILE A 28 3.82 9.08 3.97
CA ILE A 28 2.67 9.97 4.12
C ILE A 28 1.32 9.24 4.21
N GLU A 29 0.59 9.46 5.29
CA GLU A 29 -0.87 9.26 5.32
C GLU A 29 -1.52 10.22 4.28
N GLU A 30 -1.29 9.98 3.00
CA GLU A 30 -2.24 10.33 1.96
C GLU A 30 -3.45 9.45 2.27
N GLU A 31 -4.56 10.13 2.55
CA GLU A 31 -5.91 9.61 2.43
C GLU A 31 -5.88 8.35 1.59
N GLU A 32 -6.28 7.20 2.16
CA GLU A 32 -6.46 5.97 1.38
C GLU A 32 -7.05 6.43 0.06
N ALA A 33 -6.24 6.40 -1.00
CA ALA A 33 -6.70 6.76 -2.33
C ALA A 33 -7.57 5.57 -2.70
N VAL A 34 -8.75 5.53 -2.10
CA VAL A 34 -9.89 4.79 -2.55
C VAL A 34 -10.13 5.44 -3.88
N VAL A 35 -9.47 4.87 -4.89
CA VAL A 35 -9.75 5.15 -6.27
C VAL A 35 -11.24 4.91 -6.38
N GLU A 36 -12.02 5.99 -6.40
CA GLU A 36 -13.47 5.94 -6.39
C GLU A 36 -13.83 5.07 -7.58
N THR A 37 -14.35 3.87 -7.29
CA THR A 37 -14.80 2.99 -8.34
C THR A 37 -16.11 3.58 -8.81
N GLU A 38 -16.14 4.11 -10.04
CA GLU A 38 -17.41 4.17 -10.76
C GLU A 38 -18.00 2.74 -10.73
N ALA A 39 -19.32 2.57 -10.69
CA ALA A 39 -19.93 1.26 -10.42
C ALA A 39 -19.61 0.20 -11.52
N CYS A 40 -18.42 -0.41 -11.49
CA CYS A 40 -17.94 -1.40 -12.45
C CYS A 40 -18.25 -2.83 -12.05
N GLY A 41 -19.13 -3.01 -11.07
CA GLY A 41 -19.52 -4.31 -10.54
C GLY A 41 -18.82 -4.65 -9.23
N GLU A 42 -18.80 -5.94 -8.92
CA GLU A 42 -18.20 -6.47 -7.70
C GLU A 42 -16.74 -6.85 -7.95
N TYR A 43 -15.87 -6.54 -6.98
CA TYR A 43 -14.46 -6.94 -7.01
C TYR A 43 -14.33 -8.45 -6.78
N ASN A 44 -13.74 -9.15 -7.75
CA ASN A 44 -13.41 -10.56 -7.69
C ASN A 44 -12.04 -10.74 -7.04
N ARG A 45 -12.04 -11.08 -5.76
CA ARG A 45 -10.83 -11.32 -5.00
C ARG A 45 -10.13 -12.63 -5.44
N PRO A 46 -8.82 -12.62 -5.74
CA PRO A 46 -8.05 -13.84 -5.96
C PRO A 46 -8.10 -14.79 -4.76
N ALA A 47 -8.24 -16.10 -5.01
CA ALA A 47 -8.20 -17.10 -3.95
C ALA A 47 -6.80 -17.23 -3.34
N ASN A 48 -6.73 -17.48 -2.03
CA ASN A 48 -5.47 -17.71 -1.29
C ASN A 48 -4.46 -16.55 -1.34
N ILE A 49 -4.92 -15.32 -1.58
CA ILE A 49 -4.08 -14.11 -1.47
C ILE A 49 -4.18 -13.51 -0.07
N ASP A 50 -3.03 -13.20 0.52
CA ASP A 50 -2.96 -12.40 1.75
C ASP A 50 -3.53 -11.00 1.54
N ASN A 51 -4.16 -10.43 2.58
CA ASN A 51 -4.78 -9.10 2.52
C ASN A 51 -3.79 -8.03 2.05
N GLN A 52 -2.52 -8.12 2.48
CA GLN A 52 -1.47 -7.17 2.12
C GLN A 52 -1.28 -7.09 0.59
N TYR A 53 -1.34 -8.22 -0.11
CA TYR A 53 -1.16 -8.26 -1.57
C TYR A 53 -2.47 -8.10 -2.33
N ASN A 54 -3.61 -8.37 -1.68
CA ASN A 54 -4.94 -8.15 -2.26
C ASN A 54 -5.15 -6.70 -2.69
N TYR A 55 -4.66 -5.73 -1.91
CA TYR A 55 -4.76 -4.31 -2.24
C TYR A 55 -4.18 -3.97 -3.61
N GLN A 56 -3.14 -4.69 -4.05
CA GLN A 56 -2.51 -4.46 -5.34
C GLN A 56 -3.42 -4.89 -6.51
N CYS A 57 -4.16 -5.98 -6.34
CA CYS A 57 -5.14 -6.43 -7.34
C CYS A 57 -6.42 -5.57 -7.30
N GLN A 58 -6.81 -5.10 -6.11
CA GLN A 58 -7.94 -4.18 -5.95
C GLN A 58 -7.66 -2.80 -6.59
N ALA A 59 -6.43 -2.29 -6.49
CA ALA A 59 -6.02 -1.08 -7.20
C ALA A 59 -6.11 -1.27 -8.72
N ALA A 60 -5.65 -2.42 -9.25
CA ALA A 60 -5.79 -2.74 -10.66
C ALA A 60 -7.26 -2.79 -11.11
N TYR A 61 -8.15 -3.38 -10.30
CA TYR A 61 -9.59 -3.34 -10.55
C TYR A 61 -10.09 -1.89 -10.68
N ALA A 62 -9.72 -1.02 -9.73
CA ALA A 62 -10.18 0.36 -9.72
C ALA A 62 -9.65 1.17 -10.91
N TYR A 63 -8.37 0.99 -11.29
CA TYR A 63 -7.81 1.61 -12.49
C TYR A 63 -8.45 1.12 -13.77
N LYS A 64 -8.70 -0.19 -13.88
CA LYS A 64 -9.39 -0.79 -15.04
C LYS A 64 -10.83 -0.27 -15.15
N CYS A 65 -11.50 -0.17 -14.01
CA CYS A 65 -12.84 0.38 -13.90
C CYS A 65 -12.91 1.84 -14.38
N ASN A 66 -11.99 2.68 -13.91
CA ASN A 66 -11.97 4.11 -14.22
C ASN A 66 -11.34 4.43 -15.58
N GLY A 67 -11.00 3.41 -16.39
CA GLY A 67 -10.35 3.60 -17.69
C GLY A 67 -8.93 4.20 -17.61
N GLN A 68 -8.29 4.14 -16.44
CA GLN A 68 -6.96 4.69 -16.19
C GLN A 68 -5.86 3.73 -16.70
N THR A 69 -5.74 3.62 -18.02
CA THR A 69 -4.89 2.62 -18.70
C THR A 69 -3.41 2.70 -18.34
N GLU A 70 -2.84 3.89 -18.19
CA GLU A 70 -1.43 4.06 -17.82
C GLU A 70 -1.17 3.63 -16.37
N ALA A 71 -2.02 4.06 -15.45
CA ALA A 71 -1.94 3.65 -14.04
C ALA A 71 -2.15 2.14 -13.88
N LEU A 72 -3.09 1.56 -14.63
CA LEU A 72 -3.31 0.11 -14.69
C LEU A 72 -2.04 -0.62 -15.15
N ALA A 73 -1.39 -0.16 -16.22
CA ALA A 73 -0.19 -0.79 -16.75
C ALA A 73 0.96 -0.81 -15.72
N GLN A 74 1.17 0.31 -15.03
CA GLN A 74 2.19 0.41 -13.98
C GLN A 74 1.86 -0.50 -12.79
N GLN A 75 0.60 -0.48 -12.33
CA GLN A 75 0.12 -1.32 -11.23
C GLN A 75 0.26 -2.81 -11.55
N CYS A 76 -0.08 -3.22 -12.77
CA CYS A 76 0.02 -4.60 -13.21
C CYS A 76 1.47 -5.06 -13.41
N ALA A 77 2.35 -4.19 -13.90
CA ALA A 77 3.78 -4.49 -13.95
C ALA A 77 4.35 -4.74 -12.55
N TYR A 78 3.99 -3.91 -11.58
CA TYR A 78 4.38 -4.10 -10.18
C TYR A 78 3.81 -5.41 -9.58
N TYR A 79 2.52 -5.68 -9.81
CA TYR A 79 1.89 -6.90 -9.33
C TYR A 79 2.56 -8.16 -9.90
N LYS A 80 2.87 -8.19 -11.20
CA LYS A 80 3.56 -9.34 -11.83
C LYS A 80 4.98 -9.54 -11.27
N GLN A 81 5.68 -8.47 -10.86
CA GLN A 81 6.95 -8.60 -10.14
C GLN A 81 6.78 -9.26 -8.78
N LEU A 82 5.80 -8.80 -7.98
CA LEU A 82 5.48 -9.42 -6.69
C LEU A 82 5.05 -10.87 -6.85
N GLN A 83 4.25 -11.16 -7.89
CA GLN A 83 3.78 -12.50 -8.21
C GLN A 83 4.94 -13.48 -8.40
N GLN A 84 5.99 -13.07 -9.13
CA GLN A 84 7.18 -13.89 -9.33
C GLN A 84 8.00 -14.08 -8.05
N GLN A 85 8.10 -13.05 -7.21
CA GLN A 85 8.92 -13.10 -5.99
C GLN A 85 8.26 -13.92 -4.87
N LEU A 86 6.93 -13.87 -4.78
CA LEU A 86 6.17 -14.37 -3.64
C LEU A 86 5.20 -15.49 -4.01
N ASN A 87 5.17 -15.91 -5.28
CA ASN A 87 4.28 -16.94 -5.82
C ASN A 87 2.80 -16.63 -5.54
N LEU A 88 2.40 -15.38 -5.79
CA LEU A 88 1.02 -14.91 -5.61
C LEU A 88 0.08 -15.50 -6.68
N PRO A 89 -1.24 -15.58 -6.41
CA PRO A 89 -2.21 -15.96 -7.43
C PRO A 89 -2.27 -14.95 -8.59
N ASP A 90 -2.97 -15.31 -9.67
CA ASP A 90 -3.27 -14.37 -10.75
C ASP A 90 -4.30 -13.31 -10.33
N CYS A 91 -4.18 -12.14 -10.95
CA CYS A 91 -5.11 -11.03 -10.82
C CYS A 91 -5.76 -10.76 -12.19
N GLU A 92 -7.05 -11.07 -12.33
CA GLU A 92 -7.80 -10.98 -13.61
C GLU A 92 -7.85 -9.56 -14.21
N TYR A 93 -7.54 -8.55 -13.41
CA TYR A 93 -7.51 -7.16 -13.83
C TYR A 93 -6.20 -6.78 -14.54
N CYS A 94 -5.19 -7.65 -14.44
CA CYS A 94 -3.84 -7.47 -14.98
C CYS A 94 -3.48 -8.42 -16.12
N ASP A 95 -4.48 -9.09 -16.68
CA ASP A 95 -4.37 -9.94 -17.88
C ASP A 95 -4.82 -9.20 -19.15
#